data_AF-A0A2M8F6D5-F1
#
_entry.id   AF-A0A2M8F6D5-F1
#
_cell.length_a   1.000
_cell.length_b   1.000
_cell.length_c   1.000
_cell.angle_alpha   90.00
_cell.angle_beta   90.00
_cell.angle_gamma   90.00
#
_symmetry.space_group_name_H-M   'P 1'
#
loop_
_entity.id
_entity.type
_entity.pdbx_description
1 polymer ?
#
loop_
_entity_poly.entity_id
_entity_poly.type
_entity_poly.pdbx_seq_one_letter_code
_entity_poly.pdbx_strand_id
1 'polypeptide(L)' 'MRYLLGLVGFTLGLVIVVKREPIKRAIGDIAAFEKYFGPGGTYTGLLLMGLLLSFLSIMFAFGTLQSLISSIFGPFFG' A
#
# COMPACT_ATOMS: atom_id res chain seq x y z
N MET A 1 -16.99 0.79 12.10
CA MET A 1 -15.55 1.14 12.05
C MET A 1 -14.79 0.63 10.82
N ARG A 2 -14.86 -0.66 10.43
CA ARG A 2 -14.04 -1.23 9.32
C ARG A 2 -14.16 -0.48 8.00
N TYR A 3 -15.39 -0.16 7.57
CA TYR A 3 -15.63 0.57 6.32
C TYR A 3 -15.03 1.98 6.35
N LEU A 4 -15.18 2.72 7.46
CA LEU A 4 -14.62 4.07 7.62
C LEU A 4 -13.08 4.04 7.59
N LEU A 5 -12.45 3.10 8.31
CA LEU A 5 -11.00 2.92 8.29
C LEU A 5 -10.48 2.52 6.90
N GLY A 6 -11.19 1.63 6.20
CA GLY A 6 -10.84 1.25 4.85
C GLY A 6 -10.98 2.38 3.84
N LEU A 7 -12.00 3.23 3.98
CA LEU A 7 -12.20 4.41 3.13
C LEU A 7 -11.10 5.46 3.35
N VAL A 8 -10.72 5.71 4.60
CA VAL A 8 -9.61 6.61 4.95
C VAL A 8 -8.29 6.06 4.41
N GLY A 9 -8.01 4.77 4.64
CA GLY A 9 -6.79 4.13 4.12
C GLY A 9 -6.71 4.14 2.59
N PHE A 10 -7.83 3.92 1.91
CA PHE A 10 -7.90 3.99 0.45
C PHE A 10 -7.63 5.40 -0.06
N THR A 11 -8.22 6.40 0.59
CA THR A 11 -8.02 7.81 0.23
C THR A 11 -6.56 8.22 0.45
N LEU A 12 -5.93 7.78 1.55
CA LEU A 12 -4.50 7.99 1.80
C LEU A 12 -3.62 7.31 0.74
N GLY A 13 -3.95 6.07 0.35
CA GLY A 13 -3.25 5.35 -0.71
C GLY A 13 -3.32 6.08 -2.07
N LEU A 14 -4.50 6.58 -2.43
CA LEU A 14 -4.68 7.39 -3.64
C LEU A 14 -3.92 8.71 -3.57
N VAL A 15 -3.91 9.38 -2.41
CA VAL A 15 -3.13 10.61 -2.23
C VAL A 15 -1.64 10.34 -2.45
N ILE A 16 -1.10 9.22 -1.97
CA ILE A 16 0.30 8.84 -2.20
C ILE A 16 0.58 8.64 -3.70
N VAL A 17 -0.33 7.99 -4.43
CA VAL A 17 -0.19 7.78 -5.88
C VAL A 17 -0.25 9.11 -6.64
N VAL A 18 -1.22 9.97 -6.33
CA VAL A 18 -1.43 11.26 -7.01
C VAL A 18 -0.32 12.26 -6.66
N LYS A 19 0.09 12.31 -5.39
CA LYS A 19 1.11 13.24 -4.88
C LYS A 19 2.51 12.60 -4.80
N ARG A 20 2.77 11.53 -5.55
CA ARG A 20 4.09 10.85 -5.59
C ARG A 20 5.25 11.78 -5.93
N GLU A 21 5.04 12.77 -6.80
CA GLU A 21 6.07 13.74 -7.18
C GLU A 21 6.49 14.66 -6.03
N PRO A 22 5.58 15.42 -5.38
CA PRO A 22 5.95 16.24 -4.24
C PRO A 22 6.44 15.40 -3.06
N ILE A 23 5.91 14.19 -2.85
CA ILE A 23 6.40 13.26 -1.82
C ILE A 23 7.85 12.87 -2.10
N LYS A 24 8.18 12.50 -3.35
CA LYS A 24 9.56 12.20 -3.74
C LYS A 24 10.46 13.43 -3.53
N ARG A 25 10.02 14.62 -3.94
CA ARG A 25 10.82 15.85 -3.79
C ARG A 25 11.09 16.19 -2.31
N ALA A 26 10.18 15.84 -1.41
CA ALA A 26 10.35 16.06 0.02
C ALA A 26 11.26 15.02 0.70
N ILE A 27 11.18 13.75 0.28
CA ILE A 27 11.92 12.63 0.90
C ILE A 27 13.29 12.41 0.24
N GLY A 28 13.45 12.80 -1.02
CA GLY A 28 14.61 12.49 -1.84
C GLY A 28 14.56 11.09 -2.43
N ASP A 29 15.67 10.67 -3.05
CA ASP A 29 15.81 9.33 -3.62
C ASP A 29 16.03 8.29 -2.51
N ILE A 30 15.21 7.25 -2.50
CA ILE A 30 15.28 6.19 -1.50
C ILE A 30 16.18 5.07 -2.06
N ALA A 31 17.35 4.87 -1.45
CA ALA A 31 18.36 3.91 -1.91
C ALA A 31 17.81 2.48 -2.09
N ALA A 32 16.87 2.04 -1.25
CA ALA A 32 16.21 0.74 -1.41
C ALA A 32 15.42 0.67 -2.73
N PHE A 33 14.62 1.68 -3.04
CA PHE A 33 13.83 1.69 -4.27
C PHE A 33 14.67 1.87 -5.52
N GLU A 34 15.73 2.67 -5.48
CA GLU A 34 16.68 2.78 -6.58
C GLU A 34 17.44 1.46 -6.83
N LYS A 35 17.79 0.72 -5.77
CA LYS A 35 18.46 -0.58 -5.88
C LYS A 35 17.59 -1.66 -6.52
N TYR A 36 16.29 -1.68 -6.22
CA TYR A 36 15.36 -2.68 -6.75
C TYR A 36 14.75 -2.30 -8.11
N PHE A 37 14.46 -1.03 -8.34
CA PHE A 37 13.74 -0.55 -9.53
C PHE A 37 14.61 0.21 -10.53
N GLY A 38 15.89 0.43 -10.23
CA GLY A 38 16.82 1.17 -11.10
C GLY A 38 16.71 2.69 -10.96
N PRO A 39 17.31 3.45 -11.90
CA PRO A 39 17.36 4.92 -11.83
C PRO A 39 15.95 5.54 -11.88
N GLY A 40 15.62 6.33 -10.87
CA GLY A 40 14.27 6.90 -10.67
C GLY A 40 13.28 5.91 -10.03
N GLY A 41 13.78 4.77 -9.54
CA GLY A 41 13.02 3.72 -8.89
C GLY A 41 12.18 4.19 -7.70
N THR A 42 12.57 5.30 -7.07
CA THR A 42 11.80 5.94 -6.00
C THR A 42 10.38 6.34 -6.44
N TYR A 43 10.18 6.76 -7.69
CA TYR A 43 8.84 7.05 -8.23
C TYR A 43 7.98 5.80 -8.32
N THR A 44 8.58 4.71 -8.82
CA THR A 44 7.94 3.42 -8.98
C THR A 44 7.63 2.80 -7.60
N GLY A 45 8.55 2.94 -6.65
CA GLY A 45 8.38 2.49 -5.27
C GLY A 45 7.23 3.20 -4.56
N LEU A 46 7.13 4.53 -4.69
CA LEU A 46 6.02 5.31 -4.13
C LEU A 46 4.67 4.95 -4.78
N LEU A 47 4.65 4.74 -6.11
CA LEU A 47 3.44 4.26 -6.78
C LEU A 47 3.02 2.88 -6.28
N LEU A 48 3.96 1.94 -6.21
CA LEU A 48 3.71 0.58 -5.72
C LEU A 48 3.20 0.62 -4.29
N MET A 49 3.83 1.39 -3.40
CA MET A 49 3.36 1.55 -2.02
C MET A 49 1.95 2.13 -1.94
N GLY A 50 1.65 3.21 -2.67
CA GLY A 50 0.33 3.83 -2.66
C GLY A 50 -0.75 2.90 -3.22
N LEU A 51 -0.44 2.15 -4.27
CA LEU A 51 -1.33 1.17 -4.87
C LEU A 51 -1.58 -0.02 -3.93
N LEU A 52 -0.53 -0.54 -3.29
CA LEU A 52 -0.61 -1.63 -2.33
C LEU A 52 -1.42 -1.22 -1.08
N LEU A 53 -1.20 0.00 -0.58
CA LEU A 53 -1.98 0.57 0.53
C LEU A 53 -3.46 0.73 0.15
N SER A 54 -3.74 1.20 -1.07
CA SER A 54 -5.11 1.33 -1.57
C SER A 54 -5.79 -0.03 -1.65
N PHE A 55 -5.10 -1.04 -2.18
CA PHE A 55 -5.60 -2.39 -2.34
C PHE A 55 -5.88 -3.05 -0.97
N LEU A 56 -4.93 -2.95 -0.04
CA LEU A 56 -5.09 -3.46 1.33
C LEU A 56 -6.24 -2.79 2.07
N SER A 57 -6.41 -1.47 1.89
CA SER A 57 -7.47 -0.72 2.55
C SER A 57 -8.86 -1.13 2.06
N ILE A 58 -9.00 -1.38 0.76
CA ILE A 58 -10.21 -1.97 0.18
C ILE A 58 -10.44 -3.38 0.73
N MET A 59 -9.42 -4.24 0.70
CA MET A 59 -9.53 -5.60 1.23
C MET A 59 -9.92 -5.64 2.71
N PHE A 60 -9.43 -4.68 3.50
CA PHE A 60 -9.81 -4.52 4.90
C PHE A 60 -11.26 -4.05 5.06
N ALA A 61 -11.70 -3.11 4.21
CA ALA A 61 -13.08 -2.62 4.18
C ALA A 61 -14.08 -3.75 3.89
N PHE A 62 -13.79 -4.58 2.88
CA PHE A 62 -14.64 -5.71 2.49
C PHE A 62 -14.51 -6.94 3.40
N GLY A 63 -13.59 -6.91 4.37
CA GLY A 63 -13.36 -8.04 5.27
C GLY A 63 -12.68 -9.25 4.62
N THR A 64 -12.37 -9.18 3.33
CA THR A 64 -11.68 -10.24 2.57
C THR A 64 -10.28 -10.50 3.11
N LEU A 65 -9.63 -9.48 3.68
CA LEU A 65 -8.31 -9.62 4.32
C LEU A 65 -8.36 -10.58 5.51
N GLN A 66 -9.42 -10.53 6.32
CA GLN A 66 -9.60 -11.46 7.43
C GLN A 66 -9.95 -12.86 6.93
N SER A 67 -10.78 -12.97 5.89
CA SER A 67 -11.08 -14.25 5.26
C SER A 67 -9.82 -14.92 4.69
N LEU A 68 -8.97 -14.16 4.00
CA LEU A 68 -7.72 -14.68 3.42
C LEU A 68 -6.73 -15.14 4.49
N ILE A 69 -6.54 -14.34 5.56
CA ILE A 69 -5.67 -14.73 6.66
C ILE A 69 -6.19 -16.00 7.33
N SER A 70 -7.49 -16.08 7.64
CA SER A 70 -8.08 -17.29 8.22
C SER A 70 -7.99 -18.50 7.28
N SER A 71 -8.09 -18.32 5.96
CA SER A 71 -7.95 -19.43 5.01
C SER A 71 -6.52 -19.91 4.82
N ILE A 72 -5.53 -19.00 4.87
CA ILE A 72 -4.11 -19.34 4.69
C ILE A 72 -3.50 -19.88 5.98
N PHE A 73 -3.79 -19.23 7.11
CA PHE A 73 -3.20 -19.56 8.41
C PHE A 73 -4.10 -20.43 9.29
N GLY A 74 -5.39 -20.52 9.02
CA GLY A 74 -6.29 -21.41 9.76
C GLY A 74 -5.82 -22.86 9.82
N PRO A 75 -5.29 -23.45 8.72
CA PRO A 75 -4.71 -24.80 8.75
C PRO A 75 -3.43 -24.93 9.59
N PHE A 76 -2.71 -23.83 9.87
CA PHE A 76 -1.50 -23.83 10.69
C PHE A 76 -1.78 -23.67 12.20
N PHE A 77 -2.98 -23.17 12.55
CA PHE A 77 -3.44 -23.00 13.93
C PHE A 77 -4.54 -24.02 14.31
N GLY A 78 -4.73 -25.08 13.51
CA GLY A 78 -5.67 -26.18 13.72
C GLY A 78 -5.01 -27.42 14.27
#